data_AF-A0A524KN73-F1
#
_entry.id   AF-A0A524KN73-F1
#
_cell.length_a   1.000
_cell.length_b   1.000
_cell.length_c   1.000
_cell.angle_alpha   90.00
_cell.angle_beta   90.00
_cell.angle_gamma   90.00
#
_symmetry.space_group_name_H-M   'P 1'
#
loop_
_entity.id
_entity.type
_entity.pdbx_description
1 polymer ?
#
loop_
_entity_poly.entity_id
_entity_poly.type
_entity_poly.pdbx_seq_one_letter_code
_entity_poly.pdbx_strand_id
1 'polypeptide(L)'
;MHPLRRSLVVIIALSASGCALFETPEWARRGAGDEAYGKASAELAPIVSDRFEIGPDSDVVGEVQVIRAHYEDTFTDIARAYDLGYDELVQANPGVDPWLPGAGTRIVLPTQFILPDAPREGIVLNIGAKRIFYYPKVTTGESPVVVTHPVGIGREGWVTPIGSTTVVSKTKDPVWKVPASIRKEHAEAGDPLPARVPAGPDNPLGAFALRLGFASYLIHGTNKPSGIGM
;
A
#
# COMPACT_ATOMS: atom_id res chain seq x y z
N MET A 1 -52.93 -4.93 64.60
CA MET A 1 -54.12 -4.53 63.82
C MET A 1 -53.84 -3.16 63.21
N HIS A 2 -54.09 -3.03 61.90
CA HIS A 2 -54.00 -1.89 60.97
C HIS A 2 -54.19 -0.44 61.49
N PRO A 3 -53.92 0.65 60.71
CA PRO A 3 -53.11 0.79 59.47
C PRO A 3 -52.41 2.18 59.21
N LEU A 4 -51.61 2.21 58.12
CA LEU A 4 -51.45 3.24 57.06
C LEU A 4 -51.37 4.76 57.39
N ARG A 5 -50.29 5.40 56.91
CA ARG A 5 -50.42 6.43 55.84
C ARG A 5 -49.11 6.63 55.06
N ARG A 6 -49.25 6.60 53.73
CA ARG A 6 -48.22 6.83 52.72
C ARG A 6 -48.03 8.35 52.53
N SER A 7 -46.79 8.79 52.44
CA SER A 7 -46.44 10.02 51.72
C SER A 7 -45.16 9.79 50.92
N LEU A 8 -45.33 9.92 49.61
CA LEU A 8 -44.33 9.86 48.56
C LEU A 8 -43.52 11.16 48.59
N VAL A 9 -42.20 11.08 48.74
CA VAL A 9 -41.31 12.19 48.37
C VAL A 9 -40.27 11.64 47.42
N VAL A 10 -40.37 12.07 46.17
CA VAL A 10 -39.41 11.83 45.10
C VAL A 10 -38.28 12.84 45.31
N ILE A 11 -37.06 12.37 45.58
CA ILE A 11 -35.85 13.17 45.47
C ILE A 11 -35.03 12.58 44.32
N ILE A 12 -34.82 13.43 43.32
CA ILE A 12 -34.06 13.18 42.10
C ILE A 12 -32.58 12.98 42.48
N ALA A 13 -32.02 11.83 42.12
CA ALA A 13 -30.60 11.55 42.24
C ALA A 13 -29.84 12.28 41.10
N LEU A 14 -29.00 13.25 41.46
CA LEU A 14 -27.89 13.69 40.59
C LEU A 14 -26.71 12.75 40.82
N SER A 15 -26.48 11.79 39.93
CA SER A 15 -25.18 11.10 39.84
C SER A 15 -24.29 11.88 38.87
N ALA A 16 -23.35 12.63 39.42
CA ALA A 16 -22.26 13.21 38.65
C ALA A 16 -21.33 12.09 38.15
N SER A 17 -21.06 12.17 36.86
CA SER A 17 -20.18 11.38 36.01
C SER A 17 -19.00 10.69 36.67
N GLY A 18 -18.83 9.41 36.33
CA GLY A 18 -17.58 8.70 36.50
C GLY A 18 -16.49 9.25 35.58
N CYS A 19 -15.35 9.59 36.16
CA CYS A 19 -14.06 9.53 35.49
C CYS A 19 -13.31 8.35 36.09
N ALA A 20 -13.49 7.17 35.50
CA ALA A 20 -12.54 6.09 35.68
C ALA A 20 -11.26 6.51 34.92
N LEU A 21 -10.22 6.83 35.69
CA LEU A 21 -8.86 7.01 35.22
C LEU A 21 -8.40 5.70 34.58
N PHE A 22 -8.38 5.65 33.24
CA PHE A 22 -7.64 4.62 32.54
C PHE A 22 -6.16 4.91 32.76
N GLU A 23 -5.52 4.16 33.67
CA GLU A 23 -4.07 4.16 33.77
C GLU A 23 -3.49 3.72 32.44
N THR A 24 -2.57 4.52 31.89
CA THR A 24 -1.83 4.14 30.68
C THR A 24 -1.14 2.80 30.92
N PRO A 25 -1.39 1.79 30.08
CA PRO A 25 -0.80 0.47 30.25
C PRO A 25 0.73 0.55 30.13
N GLU A 26 1.42 -0.36 30.83
CA GLU A 26 2.87 -0.30 31.03
C GLU A 26 3.68 -0.31 29.72
N TRP A 27 3.14 -0.94 28.66
CA TRP A 27 3.71 -0.94 27.32
C TRP A 27 3.67 0.44 26.63
N ALA A 28 2.73 1.32 27.01
CA ALA A 28 2.64 2.68 26.51
C ALA A 28 3.55 3.65 27.30
N ARG A 29 4.00 3.27 28.51
CA ARG A 29 4.98 4.01 29.31
C ARG A 29 6.42 3.66 28.94
N ARG A 30 6.66 2.45 28.43
CA ARG A 30 7.88 2.15 27.70
C ARG A 30 7.78 2.87 26.36
N GLY A 31 8.31 4.08 26.29
CA GLY A 31 8.65 4.67 25.00
C GLY A 31 9.37 3.61 24.17
N ALA A 32 9.10 3.57 22.87
CA ALA A 32 9.86 2.78 21.92
C ALA A 32 11.31 3.28 21.95
N GLY A 33 12.05 2.85 22.96
CA GLY A 33 13.47 3.07 23.08
C GLY A 33 14.11 2.36 21.91
N ASP A 34 15.12 3.01 21.34
CA ASP A 34 15.95 2.61 20.20
C ASP A 34 16.56 1.18 20.29
N GLU A 35 16.21 0.38 21.29
CA GLU A 35 16.69 -0.99 21.49
C GLU A 35 15.88 -2.06 20.77
N ALA A 36 14.62 -1.79 20.40
CA ALA A 36 13.79 -2.77 19.66
C ALA A 36 14.11 -2.81 18.15
N TYR A 37 14.69 -1.73 17.62
CA TYR A 37 15.21 -1.67 16.26
C TYR A 37 16.72 -1.85 16.38
N GLY A 38 17.23 -3.05 16.05
CA GLY A 38 18.66 -3.33 16.04
C GLY A 38 19.43 -2.16 15.42
N LYS A 39 20.56 -1.77 16.05
CA LYS A 39 21.42 -0.64 15.67
C LYS A 39 21.22 -0.28 14.20
N ALA A 40 20.58 0.86 13.95
CA ALA A 40 20.42 1.39 12.61
C ALA A 40 21.76 1.23 11.89
N SER A 41 21.76 0.37 10.87
CA SER A 41 22.91 0.14 10.01
C SER A 41 23.51 1.49 9.66
N ALA A 42 24.83 1.58 9.62
CA ALA A 42 25.54 2.78 9.18
C ALA A 42 24.84 3.37 7.94
N GLU A 43 24.89 4.69 7.74
CA GLU A 43 24.32 5.38 6.58
C GLU A 43 24.95 4.84 5.28
N LEU A 44 24.50 3.67 4.84
CA LEU A 44 24.85 3.04 3.58
C LEU A 44 24.07 3.75 2.49
N ALA A 45 24.67 3.84 1.31
CA ALA A 45 23.94 4.30 0.14
C ALA A 45 22.73 3.37 -0.04
N PRO A 46 21.53 3.93 -0.24
CA PRO A 46 20.34 3.12 -0.27
C PRO A 46 20.36 2.19 -1.49
N ILE A 47 19.99 0.93 -1.27
CA ILE A 47 19.85 -0.09 -2.29
C ILE A 47 18.52 0.12 -3.00
N VAL A 48 18.61 0.49 -4.28
CA VAL A 48 17.47 0.49 -5.19
C VAL A 48 17.47 -0.85 -5.91
N SER A 49 16.68 -1.79 -5.43
CA SER A 49 16.49 -3.10 -6.08
C SER A 49 15.03 -3.51 -5.99
N ASP A 50 14.50 -3.96 -7.12
CA ASP A 50 13.23 -4.67 -7.22
C ASP A 50 13.42 -6.19 -7.15
N ARG A 51 14.65 -6.68 -7.27
CA ARG A 51 15.02 -8.08 -7.43
C ARG A 51 15.79 -8.60 -6.22
N PHE A 52 15.36 -9.75 -5.71
CA PHE A 52 15.94 -10.36 -4.51
C PHE A 52 16.16 -11.86 -4.72
N GLU A 53 17.31 -12.37 -4.26
CA GLU A 53 17.53 -13.80 -4.14
C GLU A 53 16.71 -14.38 -3.00
N ILE A 54 16.17 -15.57 -3.21
CA ILE A 54 15.36 -16.27 -2.22
C ILE A 54 16.23 -17.38 -1.63
N GLY A 55 16.56 -17.23 -0.35
CA GLY A 55 17.29 -18.26 0.39
C GLY A 55 16.46 -19.56 0.53
N PRO A 56 17.12 -20.73 0.61
CA PRO A 56 16.46 -21.96 1.02
C PRO A 56 15.91 -21.73 2.43
N ASP A 57 14.59 -21.82 2.58
CA ASP A 57 13.85 -21.61 3.84
C ASP A 57 13.73 -20.15 4.34
N SER A 58 13.91 -19.15 3.46
CA SER A 58 13.55 -17.77 3.79
C SER A 58 12.20 -17.36 3.20
N ASP A 59 11.33 -16.78 4.03
CA ASP A 59 10.11 -16.06 3.62
C ASP A 59 10.31 -14.54 3.65
N VAL A 60 11.53 -14.07 3.92
CA VAL A 60 11.85 -12.64 3.99
C VAL A 60 12.96 -12.33 2.99
N VAL A 61 12.77 -11.24 2.25
CA VAL A 61 13.74 -10.73 1.28
C VAL A 61 13.97 -9.23 1.47
N GLY A 62 15.13 -8.74 1.05
CA GLY A 62 15.51 -7.35 1.20
C GLY A 62 15.86 -6.96 2.64
N GLU A 63 16.05 -5.66 2.85
CA GLU A 63 16.48 -5.09 4.12
C GLU A 63 15.78 -3.77 4.36
N VAL A 64 15.54 -3.42 5.62
CA VAL A 64 15.01 -2.11 6.00
C VAL A 64 16.12 -1.09 5.85
N GLN A 65 15.83 0.03 5.17
CA GLN A 65 16.81 1.10 4.96
C GLN A 65 16.34 2.38 5.64
N VAL A 66 17.28 3.31 5.83
CA VAL A 66 16.98 4.66 6.32
C VAL A 66 17.72 5.67 5.48
N ILE A 67 17.01 6.65 4.95
CA ILE A 67 17.58 7.79 4.23
C ILE A 67 17.35 9.08 5.02
N ARG A 68 17.97 10.17 4.56
CA ARG A 68 17.66 11.53 5.00
C ARG A 68 16.95 12.25 3.87
N ALA A 69 15.78 12.80 4.14
CA ALA A 69 15.04 13.58 3.17
C ALA A 69 15.78 14.88 2.82
N HIS A 70 15.71 15.27 1.56
CA HIS A 70 16.03 16.63 1.11
C HIS A 70 14.82 17.56 1.32
N TYR A 71 15.02 18.85 1.10
CA TYR A 71 13.97 19.84 1.36
C TYR A 71 12.77 19.68 0.41
N GLU A 72 13.05 19.34 -0.84
CA GLU A 72 12.10 19.18 -1.94
C GLU A 72 11.46 17.79 -2.03
N ASP A 73 11.89 16.83 -1.19
CA ASP A 73 11.39 15.47 -1.25
C ASP A 73 9.91 15.41 -0.85
N THR A 74 9.15 14.58 -1.55
CA THR A 74 7.83 14.13 -1.12
C THR A 74 7.82 12.62 -0.98
N PHE A 75 6.87 12.07 -0.22
CA PHE A 75 6.72 10.61 -0.13
C PHE A 75 6.39 9.98 -1.48
N THR A 76 5.73 10.70 -2.39
CA THR A 76 5.50 10.20 -3.74
C THR A 76 6.81 10.11 -4.54
N ASP A 77 7.70 11.09 -4.39
CA ASP A 77 9.00 11.08 -5.08
C ASP A 77 9.93 10.01 -4.51
N ILE A 78 10.00 9.89 -3.18
CA ILE A 78 10.74 8.83 -2.48
C ILE A 78 10.17 7.46 -2.88
N ALA A 79 8.84 7.29 -2.86
CA ALA A 79 8.18 6.05 -3.28
C ALA A 79 8.64 5.62 -4.67
N ARG A 80 8.62 6.54 -5.64
CA ARG A 80 9.05 6.27 -7.01
C ARG A 80 10.53 5.98 -7.13
N ALA A 81 11.38 6.65 -6.36
CA ALA A 81 12.82 6.46 -6.40
C ALA A 81 13.25 5.08 -5.86
N TYR A 82 12.52 4.54 -4.89
CA TYR A 82 12.86 3.30 -4.19
C TYR A 82 11.94 2.11 -4.48
N ASP A 83 11.08 2.23 -5.50
CA ASP A 83 10.08 1.21 -5.87
C ASP A 83 9.18 0.82 -4.68
N LEU A 84 8.67 1.84 -4.00
CA LEU A 84 7.78 1.74 -2.88
C LEU A 84 6.38 2.30 -3.21
N GLY A 85 5.38 1.84 -2.47
CA GLY A 85 4.02 2.37 -2.48
C GLY A 85 3.89 3.58 -1.55
N TYR A 86 2.93 4.46 -1.84
CA TYR A 86 2.66 5.62 -0.99
C TYR A 86 2.26 5.20 0.44
N ASP A 87 1.28 4.30 0.57
CA ASP A 87 0.78 3.92 1.90
C ASP A 87 1.82 3.19 2.75
N GLU A 88 2.73 2.40 2.16
CA GLU A 88 3.78 1.73 2.93
C GLU A 88 4.79 2.72 3.51
N LEU A 89 5.12 3.80 2.78
CA LEU A 89 5.95 4.87 3.35
C LEU A 89 5.23 5.64 4.46
N VAL A 90 3.94 5.96 4.27
CA VAL A 90 3.14 6.64 5.30
C VAL A 90 3.05 5.79 6.57
N GLN A 91 2.81 4.48 6.42
CA GLN A 91 2.70 3.56 7.55
C GLN A 91 4.04 3.34 8.26
N ALA A 92 5.15 3.28 7.51
CA ALA A 92 6.48 3.11 8.08
C ALA A 92 7.01 4.35 8.82
N ASN A 93 6.46 5.54 8.53
CA ASN A 93 6.96 6.82 9.03
C ASN A 93 5.86 7.66 9.73
N PRO A 94 5.30 7.17 10.86
CA PRO A 94 4.25 7.89 11.57
C PRO A 94 4.75 9.25 12.07
N GLY A 95 3.98 10.31 11.81
CA GLY A 95 4.26 11.67 12.24
C GLY A 95 5.16 12.49 11.31
N VAL A 96 5.65 11.91 10.21
CA VAL A 96 6.31 12.65 9.14
C VAL A 96 5.26 13.19 8.17
N ASP A 97 5.39 14.45 7.76
CA ASP A 97 4.52 15.05 6.73
C ASP A 97 4.87 14.43 5.35
N PRO A 98 3.94 13.74 4.66
CA PRO A 98 4.21 13.11 3.37
C PRO A 98 4.50 14.10 2.22
N TRP A 99 4.08 15.37 2.36
CA TRP A 99 4.28 16.40 1.34
C TRP A 99 5.48 17.30 1.60
N LEU A 100 5.90 17.39 2.86
CA LEU A 100 7.10 18.13 3.24
C LEU A 100 7.79 17.44 4.43
N PRO A 101 8.50 16.32 4.21
CA PRO A 101 9.18 15.58 5.28
C PRO A 101 10.20 16.43 6.02
N GLY A 102 10.77 17.43 5.33
CA GLY A 102 11.76 18.36 5.85
C GLY A 102 13.19 17.85 5.71
N ALA A 103 14.10 18.77 5.41
CA ALA A 103 15.50 18.43 5.17
C ALA A 103 16.15 17.78 6.41
N GLY A 104 16.85 16.66 6.20
CA GLY A 104 17.56 15.92 7.23
C GLY A 104 16.69 14.95 8.03
N THR A 105 15.36 14.97 7.85
CA THR A 105 14.43 14.03 8.48
C THR A 105 14.79 12.61 8.08
N ARG A 106 14.86 11.72 9.08
CA ARG A 106 15.12 10.29 8.84
C ARG A 106 13.85 9.64 8.31
N ILE A 107 13.95 9.03 7.13
CA ILE A 107 12.85 8.29 6.51
C ILE A 107 13.21 6.81 6.47
N VAL A 108 12.38 5.99 7.10
CA VAL A 108 12.44 4.53 7.02
C VAL A 108 11.87 4.09 5.68
N LEU A 109 12.65 3.31 4.95
CA LEU A 109 12.23 2.66 3.71
C LEU A 109 11.91 1.19 4.03
N PRO A 110 10.64 0.75 3.93
CA PRO A 110 10.23 -0.63 4.21
C PRO A 110 10.58 -1.58 3.05
N THR A 111 11.83 -1.59 2.61
CA THR A 111 12.35 -2.44 1.51
C THR A 111 12.67 -3.88 1.93
N GLN A 112 12.14 -4.31 3.08
CA GLN A 112 12.16 -5.71 3.51
C GLN A 112 10.75 -6.27 3.37
N PHE A 113 10.61 -7.33 2.60
CA PHE A 113 9.32 -7.89 2.22
C PHE A 113 9.16 -9.31 2.74
N ILE A 114 8.00 -9.58 3.32
CA ILE A 114 7.55 -10.94 3.61
C ILE A 114 6.92 -11.49 2.33
N LEU A 115 7.42 -12.62 1.85
CA LEU A 115 6.90 -13.30 0.67
C LEU A 115 5.49 -13.83 0.98
N PRO A 116 4.52 -13.67 0.06
CA PRO A 116 3.17 -14.20 0.27
C PRO A 116 3.18 -15.73 0.44
N ASP A 117 2.29 -16.23 1.29
CA ASP A 117 1.99 -17.66 1.40
C ASP A 117 1.18 -18.13 0.17
N ALA A 118 1.90 -18.34 -0.92
CA ALA A 118 1.38 -18.75 -2.23
C ALA A 118 2.48 -19.48 -3.02
N PRO A 119 2.13 -20.25 -4.07
CA PRO A 119 3.12 -20.84 -4.96
C PRO A 119 4.07 -19.76 -5.50
N ARG A 120 5.38 -19.96 -5.34
CA ARG A 120 6.45 -19.07 -5.84
C ARG A 120 6.67 -19.27 -7.34
N GLU A 121 5.61 -19.11 -8.12
CA GLU A 121 5.60 -19.28 -9.58
C GLU A 121 4.79 -18.15 -10.23
N GLY A 122 5.34 -17.54 -11.29
CA GLY A 122 4.61 -16.55 -12.06
C GLY A 122 4.36 -15.28 -11.24
N ILE A 123 3.16 -14.71 -11.31
CA ILE A 123 2.81 -13.46 -10.65
C ILE A 123 1.86 -13.74 -9.48
N VAL A 124 2.23 -13.28 -8.29
CA VAL A 124 1.38 -13.24 -7.10
C VAL A 124 1.12 -11.79 -6.75
N LEU A 125 -0.15 -11.37 -6.78
CA LEU A 125 -0.59 -10.05 -6.33
C LEU A 125 -1.11 -10.16 -4.89
N ASN A 126 -0.42 -9.53 -3.94
CA ASN A 126 -0.93 -9.36 -2.59
C ASN A 126 -1.69 -8.02 -2.51
N ILE A 127 -3.02 -8.10 -2.46
CA ILE A 127 -3.90 -6.92 -2.40
C ILE A 127 -3.69 -6.14 -1.09
N GLY A 128 -3.50 -6.83 0.03
CA GLY A 128 -3.30 -6.20 1.34
C GLY A 128 -1.98 -5.44 1.44
N ALA A 129 -0.93 -5.98 0.81
CA ALA A 129 0.36 -5.30 0.69
C ALA A 129 0.41 -4.32 -0.50
N LYS A 130 -0.63 -4.27 -1.34
CA LYS A 130 -0.66 -3.54 -2.63
C LYS A 130 0.62 -3.77 -3.45
N ARG A 131 1.06 -5.02 -3.53
CA ARG A 131 2.35 -5.38 -4.13
C ARG A 131 2.28 -6.65 -4.96
N ILE A 132 2.95 -6.64 -6.10
CA ILE A 132 3.17 -7.82 -6.95
C ILE A 132 4.50 -8.46 -6.59
N PHE A 133 4.53 -9.79 -6.60
CA PHE A 133 5.71 -10.63 -6.53
C PHE A 133 5.75 -11.50 -7.78
N TYR A 134 6.75 -11.28 -8.63
CA TYR A 134 7.02 -12.07 -9.82
C TYR A 134 8.15 -13.05 -9.54
N TYR A 135 7.89 -14.33 -9.76
CA TYR A 135 8.83 -15.43 -9.64
C TYR A 135 9.18 -15.94 -11.05
N PRO A 136 10.33 -15.51 -11.61
CA PRO A 136 10.84 -16.05 -12.87
C PRO A 136 11.07 -17.55 -12.76
N LYS A 137 11.01 -18.25 -13.91
CA LYS A 137 11.38 -19.67 -13.95
C LYS A 137 12.87 -19.80 -13.62
N VAL A 138 13.18 -20.66 -12.65
CA VAL A 138 14.56 -20.97 -12.26
C VAL A 138 15.18 -21.89 -13.30
N THR A 139 16.34 -21.52 -13.86
CA THR A 139 17.10 -22.41 -14.74
C THR A 139 18.12 -23.22 -13.94
N THR A 140 18.57 -24.35 -14.48
CA THR A 140 19.49 -25.26 -13.77
C THR A 140 20.78 -24.55 -13.38
N GLY A 141 21.04 -24.45 -12.06
CA GLY A 141 22.24 -23.82 -11.51
C GLY A 141 22.06 -22.37 -11.06
N GLU A 142 20.87 -21.78 -11.21
CA GLU A 142 20.55 -20.45 -10.70
C GLU A 142 19.84 -20.50 -9.34
N SER A 143 20.12 -19.52 -8.48
CA SER A 143 19.33 -19.28 -7.27
C SER A 143 17.93 -18.79 -7.63
N PRO A 144 16.87 -19.25 -6.94
CA PRO A 144 15.55 -18.66 -7.07
C PRO A 144 15.57 -17.17 -6.73
N VAL A 145 14.80 -16.39 -7.47
CA VAL A 145 14.68 -14.94 -7.27
C VAL A 145 13.22 -14.52 -7.26
N VAL A 146 12.95 -13.38 -6.65
CA VAL A 146 11.68 -12.66 -6.75
C VAL A 146 11.95 -11.25 -7.25
N VAL A 147 11.07 -10.75 -8.12
CA VAL A 147 11.00 -9.34 -8.51
C VAL A 147 9.71 -8.77 -7.94
N THR A 148 9.74 -7.64 -7.26
CA THR A 148 8.54 -7.11 -6.59
C THR A 148 8.33 -5.63 -6.82
N HIS A 149 7.09 -5.24 -7.10
CA HIS A 149 6.69 -3.87 -7.40
C HIS A 149 5.41 -3.47 -6.68
N PRO A 150 5.30 -2.23 -6.20
CA PRO A 150 4.06 -1.68 -5.66
C PRO A 150 3.04 -1.51 -6.78
N VAL A 151 1.76 -1.62 -6.44
CA VAL A 151 0.66 -1.41 -7.38
C VAL A 151 -0.39 -0.48 -6.78
N GLY A 152 -1.08 0.27 -7.63
CA GLY A 152 -2.37 0.84 -7.25
C GLY A 152 -3.47 -0.21 -7.46
N ILE A 153 -4.46 -0.25 -6.58
CA ILE A 153 -5.64 -1.10 -6.74
C ILE A 153 -6.88 -0.28 -7.08
N GLY A 154 -7.97 -0.95 -7.46
CA GLY A 154 -9.24 -0.27 -7.75
C GLY A 154 -9.70 0.57 -6.56
N ARG A 155 -10.31 1.73 -6.85
CA ARG A 155 -10.93 2.58 -5.81
C ARG A 155 -11.97 1.79 -5.02
N GLU A 156 -12.28 2.27 -3.82
CA GLU A 156 -13.33 1.68 -2.99
C GLU A 156 -14.62 1.40 -3.80
N GLY A 157 -15.18 0.20 -3.63
CA GLY A 157 -16.31 -0.30 -4.42
C GLY A 157 -15.94 -1.00 -5.74
N TRP A 158 -14.66 -1.02 -6.14
CA TRP A 158 -14.15 -1.73 -7.32
C TRP A 158 -13.20 -2.85 -6.88
N VAL A 159 -13.77 -3.98 -6.49
CA VAL A 159 -13.02 -5.10 -5.87
C VAL A 159 -12.11 -5.77 -6.90
N THR A 160 -10.81 -5.80 -6.62
CA THR A 160 -9.87 -6.67 -7.32
C THR A 160 -10.22 -8.15 -7.02
N PRO A 161 -10.50 -8.99 -8.03
CA PRO A 161 -10.90 -10.37 -7.82
C PRO A 161 -9.83 -11.17 -7.10
N ILE A 162 -10.26 -12.02 -6.17
CA ILE A 162 -9.40 -13.02 -5.51
C ILE A 162 -9.50 -14.32 -6.30
N GLY A 163 -8.35 -14.91 -6.61
CA GLY A 163 -8.25 -16.22 -7.26
C GLY A 163 -7.09 -16.28 -8.27
N SER A 164 -7.01 -17.42 -8.96
CA SER A 164 -5.98 -17.66 -9.97
C SER A 164 -6.47 -17.27 -11.36
N THR A 165 -5.58 -16.67 -12.15
CA THR A 165 -5.83 -16.32 -13.55
C THR A 165 -4.54 -16.41 -14.36
N THR A 166 -4.64 -16.22 -15.67
CA THR A 166 -3.48 -16.22 -16.58
C THR A 166 -3.41 -14.92 -17.36
N VAL A 167 -2.20 -14.56 -17.80
CA VAL A 167 -2.02 -13.49 -18.77
C VAL A 167 -2.43 -14.01 -20.14
N VAL A 168 -3.51 -13.47 -20.71
CA VAL A 168 -4.06 -13.90 -22.00
C VAL A 168 -3.51 -13.10 -23.18
N SER A 169 -3.04 -11.87 -22.93
CA SER A 169 -2.37 -11.06 -23.96
C SER A 169 -1.45 -10.04 -23.34
N LYS A 170 -0.36 -9.72 -24.05
CA LYS A 170 0.56 -8.64 -23.71
C LYS A 170 0.51 -7.58 -24.82
N THR A 171 0.33 -6.32 -24.45
CA THR A 171 0.17 -5.23 -25.42
C THR A 171 1.08 -4.07 -25.05
N LYS A 172 1.93 -3.68 -25.98
CA LYS A 172 2.66 -2.41 -25.96
C LYS A 172 1.76 -1.31 -26.56
N ASP A 173 1.84 -0.11 -26.02
CA ASP A 173 1.10 1.07 -26.48
C ASP A 173 -0.42 0.80 -26.58
N PRO A 174 -1.07 0.38 -25.48
CA PRO A 174 -2.48 -0.03 -25.51
C PRO A 174 -3.40 1.16 -25.78
N VAL A 175 -4.46 0.95 -26.57
CA VAL A 175 -5.58 1.90 -26.66
C VAL A 175 -6.56 1.64 -25.52
N TRP A 176 -6.85 2.66 -24.70
CA TRP A 176 -7.86 2.54 -23.66
C TRP A 176 -9.26 2.70 -24.25
N LYS A 177 -10.06 1.65 -24.19
CA LYS A 177 -11.50 1.70 -24.51
C LYS A 177 -12.24 2.13 -23.25
N VAL A 178 -12.68 3.38 -23.20
CA VAL A 178 -13.29 3.96 -22.00
C VAL A 178 -14.62 3.24 -21.72
N PRO A 179 -14.79 2.61 -20.54
CA PRO A 179 -16.04 1.96 -20.17
C PRO A 179 -17.22 2.94 -20.22
N ALA A 180 -18.40 2.44 -20.60
CA ALA A 180 -19.59 3.29 -20.70
C ALA A 180 -19.96 3.96 -19.36
N SER A 181 -19.76 3.25 -18.24
CA SER A 181 -19.96 3.80 -16.89
C SER A 181 -19.04 4.98 -16.60
N ILE A 182 -17.75 4.86 -16.90
CA ILE A 182 -16.76 5.93 -16.71
C ILE A 182 -17.08 7.13 -17.61
N ARG A 183 -17.46 6.92 -18.88
CA ARG A 183 -17.89 8.04 -19.74
C ARG A 183 -19.11 8.77 -19.19
N LYS A 184 -20.07 8.04 -18.63
CA LYS A 184 -21.26 8.61 -18.02
C LYS A 184 -20.90 9.46 -16.79
N GLU A 185 -20.10 8.90 -15.87
CA GLU A 185 -19.61 9.60 -14.67
C GLU A 185 -18.90 10.91 -15.04
N HIS A 186 -17.99 10.87 -16.01
CA HIS A 186 -17.26 12.03 -16.52
C HIS A 186 -18.15 13.07 -17.18
N ALA A 187 -19.15 12.63 -17.97
CA ALA A 187 -20.12 13.55 -18.58
C ALA A 187 -21.01 14.23 -17.52
N GLU A 188 -21.42 13.52 -16.46
CA GLU A 188 -22.18 14.07 -15.34
C GLU A 188 -21.36 15.07 -14.52
N ALA A 189 -20.03 14.89 -14.44
CA ALA A 189 -19.10 15.81 -13.80
C ALA A 189 -18.70 17.02 -14.67
N GLY A 190 -19.17 17.11 -15.91
CA GLY A 190 -18.86 18.22 -16.83
C GLY A 190 -17.53 18.10 -17.58
N ASP A 191 -16.87 16.94 -17.55
CA ASP A 191 -15.61 16.64 -18.25
C ASP A 191 -15.75 15.37 -19.10
N PRO A 192 -16.47 15.42 -20.24
CA PRO A 192 -16.81 14.22 -21.01
C PRO A 192 -15.58 13.57 -21.67
N LEU A 193 -15.39 12.27 -21.44
CA LEU A 193 -14.32 11.50 -22.05
C LEU A 193 -14.67 10.94 -23.44
N PRO A 194 -13.68 10.82 -24.36
CA PRO A 194 -13.88 10.16 -25.65
C PRO A 194 -14.17 8.66 -25.46
N ALA A 195 -14.68 8.01 -26.51
CA ALA A 195 -14.89 6.56 -26.49
C ALA A 195 -13.59 5.76 -26.38
N ARG A 196 -12.48 6.34 -26.84
CA ARG A 196 -11.15 5.75 -26.89
C ARG A 196 -10.10 6.81 -26.61
N VAL A 197 -9.11 6.45 -25.79
CA VAL A 197 -7.90 7.24 -25.60
C VAL A 197 -6.76 6.50 -26.30
N PRO A 198 -6.08 7.12 -27.29
CA PRO A 198 -4.98 6.49 -28.01
C PRO A 198 -3.77 6.27 -27.08
N ALA A 199 -2.79 5.49 -27.55
CA ALA A 199 -1.52 5.38 -26.85
C ALA A 199 -0.82 6.74 -26.78
N GLY A 200 -0.09 6.99 -25.68
CA GLY A 200 0.62 8.23 -25.45
C GLY A 200 0.70 8.59 -23.96
N PRO A 201 1.33 9.73 -23.63
CA PRO A 201 1.53 10.17 -22.24
C PRO A 201 0.22 10.32 -21.45
N ASP A 202 -0.88 10.67 -22.13
CA ASP A 202 -2.19 10.90 -21.50
C ASP A 202 -3.03 9.63 -21.33
N ASN A 203 -2.51 8.48 -21.77
CA ASN A 203 -3.25 7.22 -21.66
C ASN A 203 -3.13 6.64 -20.23
N PRO A 204 -4.26 6.42 -19.53
CA PRO A 204 -4.23 5.92 -18.15
C PRO A 204 -3.76 4.46 -18.03
N LEU A 205 -3.67 3.72 -19.13
CA LEU A 205 -3.08 2.38 -19.13
C LEU A 205 -1.54 2.39 -19.23
N GLY A 206 -0.93 3.56 -19.41
CA GLY A 206 0.51 3.69 -19.63
C GLY A 206 0.99 3.00 -20.91
N ALA A 207 2.28 2.63 -20.94
CA ALA A 207 2.94 2.08 -22.13
C ALA A 207 2.71 0.57 -22.34
N PHE A 208 2.29 -0.16 -21.31
CA PHE A 208 2.15 -1.61 -21.36
C PHE A 208 0.91 -2.08 -20.61
N ALA A 209 0.26 -3.12 -21.14
CA ALA A 209 -0.85 -3.80 -20.48
C ALA A 209 -0.75 -5.32 -20.67
N LEU A 210 -1.00 -6.04 -19.57
CA LEU A 210 -1.19 -7.49 -19.50
C LEU A 210 -2.68 -7.74 -19.25
N ARG A 211 -3.39 -8.28 -20.22
CA ARG A 211 -4.79 -8.69 -20.02
C ARG A 211 -4.83 -10.00 -19.27
N LEU A 212 -5.74 -10.09 -18.31
CA LEU A 212 -5.95 -11.30 -17.52
C LEU A 212 -7.11 -12.13 -18.07
N GLY A 213 -7.16 -13.41 -17.70
CA GLY A 213 -8.30 -14.29 -17.98
C GLY A 213 -9.58 -13.86 -17.26
N PHE A 214 -9.46 -13.05 -16.20
CA PHE A 214 -10.60 -12.37 -15.60
C PHE A 214 -11.15 -11.30 -16.56
N ALA A 215 -12.46 -11.35 -16.79
CA ALA A 215 -13.13 -10.47 -17.73
C ALA A 215 -12.89 -9.00 -17.35
N SER A 216 -12.36 -8.22 -18.29
CA SER A 216 -12.07 -6.78 -18.16
C SER A 216 -10.92 -6.38 -17.23
N TYR A 217 -10.19 -7.32 -16.63
CA TYR A 217 -9.04 -7.00 -15.77
C TYR A 217 -7.71 -6.99 -16.51
N LEU A 218 -6.84 -6.06 -16.12
CA LEU A 218 -5.50 -5.90 -16.66
C LEU A 218 -4.51 -5.54 -15.54
N ILE A 219 -3.25 -5.92 -15.71
CA ILE A 219 -2.10 -5.29 -15.04
C ILE A 219 -1.52 -4.30 -16.05
N HIS A 220 -1.37 -3.03 -15.71
CA HIS A 220 -0.95 -2.01 -16.66
C HIS A 220 -0.10 -0.91 -16.01
N GLY A 221 0.55 -0.09 -16.83
CA GLY A 221 1.24 1.12 -16.35
C GLY A 221 0.25 2.22 -15.97
N THR A 222 0.70 3.43 -15.68
CA THR A 222 -0.22 4.54 -15.38
C THR A 222 0.40 5.86 -15.82
N ASN A 223 -0.43 6.83 -16.18
CA ASN A 223 -0.02 8.23 -16.34
C ASN A 223 -0.17 9.05 -15.05
N LYS A 224 -0.65 8.44 -13.97
CA LYS A 224 -0.81 9.03 -12.64
C LYS A 224 -0.04 8.21 -11.62
N PRO A 225 1.30 8.33 -11.58
CA PRO A 225 2.14 7.49 -10.74
C PRO A 225 1.95 7.73 -9.24
N SER A 226 1.44 8.90 -8.85
CA SER A 226 1.06 9.16 -7.45
C SER A 226 -0.02 8.21 -6.93
N GLY A 227 -0.74 7.51 -7.83
CA GLY A 227 -1.72 6.47 -7.51
C GLY A 227 -1.15 5.14 -7.00
N ILE A 228 0.16 4.93 -7.07
CA ILE A 228 0.78 3.63 -6.80
C ILE A 228 0.92 3.42 -5.28
N GLY A 229 0.48 2.26 -4.80
CA GLY A 229 0.45 1.94 -3.37
C GLY A 229 -0.70 2.61 -2.62
N MET A 230 -1.77 2.98 -3.32
CA MET A 230 -3.05 3.46 -2.77
C MET A 230 -4.22 2.57 -3.20
#